data_AF-W9VEH9-F1
#
_entry.id   AF-W9VEH9-F1
#
_cell.length_a   1.000
_cell.length_b   1.000
_cell.length_c   1.000
_cell.angle_alpha   90.00
_cell.angle_beta   90.00
_cell.angle_gamma   90.00
#
_symmetry.space_group_name_H-M   'P 1'
#
loop_
_entity.id
_entity.type
_entity.pdbx_description
1 polymer ?
#
loop_
_entity_poly.entity_id
_entity_poly.type
_entity_poly.pdbx_seq_one_letter_code
_entity_poly.pdbx_strand_id
1 'polypeptide(L)'
;MKPLLYDTSWTVYTIPQITPPLSKLLSAPATTPQAREKRREQLASHAQFFQEYLDESRPRHERDDEKTSLGGLKHSTWTRLDNMLDQDEDEHPHSPVPHTGQKRPRQQLGQEEEDRVQSSALVVCLAYEKETFRFIIYSTCRSTARTSKRRRTTSPTSTSQSTSALSTDDTAVLLSKSSPSMLKRFTTYLSDKFSVDAIRPLSLSSPFLQSSLERYISTVPSALLGQIRLTLPFARPIAPDLKSLEIAVPRETTESFTKSRSSQRRRSGPRQTRGENLFMHHLAKFILTKTGLSIPTICNVPGASEGEPKSLVVVPQHGASPARVSKISTACFALSAECRVKFERKAVEAAEGVEGVHGEVDSSPDGAENCVRRANRGLLAALVGEARRQVRDESNPSDSCG
;
A
#
# COMPACT_ATOMS: atom_id res chain seq x y z
N MET A 1 7.81 -11.99 -2.05
CA MET A 1 6.61 -11.35 -2.63
C MET A 1 6.16 -12.18 -3.84
N LYS A 2 5.01 -12.85 -3.76
CA LYS A 2 4.54 -13.73 -4.85
C LYS A 2 4.51 -12.95 -6.18
N PRO A 3 4.87 -13.57 -7.32
CA PRO A 3 4.89 -12.93 -8.65
C PRO A 3 3.52 -12.37 -9.09
N LEU A 4 2.46 -12.62 -8.31
CA LEU A 4 1.09 -12.25 -8.60
C LEU A 4 0.84 -10.75 -8.56
N LEU A 5 1.53 -9.99 -7.70
CA LEU A 5 1.30 -8.56 -7.49
C LEU A 5 2.03 -7.67 -8.50
N TYR A 6 3.06 -8.21 -9.15
CA TYR A 6 3.92 -7.49 -10.09
C TYR A 6 3.48 -7.63 -11.55
N ASP A 7 4.04 -6.76 -12.39
CA ASP A 7 3.85 -6.71 -13.85
C ASP A 7 2.37 -6.63 -14.27
N THR A 8 1.53 -6.14 -13.37
CA THR A 8 0.08 -6.01 -13.54
C THR A 8 -0.34 -4.63 -13.06
N SER A 9 -1.18 -3.96 -13.84
CA SER A 9 -1.87 -2.75 -13.42
C SER A 9 -3.12 -3.13 -12.63
N TRP A 10 -3.25 -2.57 -11.44
CA TRP A 10 -4.35 -2.80 -10.52
C TRP A 10 -5.19 -1.53 -10.41
N THR A 11 -6.51 -1.69 -10.48
CA THR A 11 -7.43 -0.63 -10.07
C THR A 11 -7.71 -0.79 -8.58
N VAL A 12 -7.57 0.28 -7.82
CA VAL A 12 -7.65 0.31 -6.36
C VAL A 12 -9.02 0.83 -5.93
N TYR A 13 -9.69 0.04 -5.09
CA TYR A 13 -10.97 0.36 -4.48
C TYR A 13 -10.80 0.42 -2.97
N THR A 14 -11.67 1.17 -2.30
CA THR A 14 -11.81 1.24 -0.86
C THR A 14 -12.86 0.25 -0.40
N ILE A 15 -12.54 -0.51 0.64
CA ILE A 15 -13.51 -1.25 1.46
C ILE A 15 -13.62 -0.48 2.78
N PRO A 16 -14.68 0.33 2.99
CA PRO A 16 -14.76 1.24 4.13
C PRO A 16 -14.63 0.54 5.47
N GLN A 17 -15.28 -0.61 5.59
CA GLN A 17 -15.30 -1.43 6.79
C GLN A 17 -15.18 -2.91 6.44
N ILE A 18 -14.18 -3.58 7.01
CA ILE A 18 -14.04 -5.03 6.97
C ILE A 18 -15.00 -5.60 8.01
N THR A 19 -15.94 -6.43 7.55
CA THR A 19 -16.88 -7.10 8.45
C THR A 19 -16.20 -8.23 9.23
N PRO A 20 -16.73 -8.65 10.40
CA PRO A 20 -16.14 -9.74 11.17
C PRO A 20 -15.96 -11.05 10.38
N PRO A 21 -16.89 -11.49 9.51
CA PRO A 21 -16.68 -12.67 8.67
C PRO A 21 -15.49 -12.53 7.72
N LEU A 22 -15.32 -11.37 7.08
CA LEU A 22 -14.19 -11.11 6.18
C LEU A 22 -12.88 -10.96 6.96
N SER A 23 -12.92 -10.31 8.13
CA SER A 23 -11.77 -10.17 9.01
C SER A 23 -11.25 -11.54 9.46
N LYS A 24 -12.13 -12.52 9.73
CA LYS A 24 -11.73 -13.91 10.06
C LYS A 24 -10.92 -14.58 8.93
N LEU A 25 -11.23 -14.28 7.66
CA LEU A 25 -10.45 -14.77 6.52
C LEU A 25 -9.09 -14.07 6.38
N LEU A 26 -9.02 -12.78 6.76
CA LEU A 26 -7.80 -11.97 6.72
C LEU A 26 -6.88 -12.20 7.94
N SER A 27 -7.41 -12.68 9.06
CA SER A 27 -6.78 -12.81 10.37
C SER A 27 -5.51 -13.67 10.36
N ALA A 28 -4.54 -13.29 11.21
CA ALA A 28 -3.17 -13.81 11.36
C ALA A 28 -3.01 -15.34 11.18
N PRO A 29 -1.85 -15.82 10.68
CA PRO A 29 -1.66 -17.22 10.36
C PRO A 29 -1.93 -18.08 11.58
N ALA A 30 -2.66 -19.17 11.38
CA ALA A 30 -2.81 -20.16 12.43
C ALA A 30 -1.43 -20.67 12.83
N THR A 31 -1.14 -20.63 14.13
CA THR A 31 0.12 -21.11 14.69
C THR A 31 0.21 -22.63 14.68
N THR A 32 -0.94 -23.32 14.66
CA THR A 32 -1.01 -24.78 14.64
C THR A 32 -1.32 -25.31 13.24
N PRO A 33 -0.73 -26.45 12.83
CA PRO A 33 -1.02 -27.08 11.53
C PRO A 33 -2.51 -27.36 11.30
N GLN A 34 -3.21 -27.84 12.32
CA GLN A 34 -4.64 -28.14 12.25
C GLN A 34 -5.49 -26.89 11.96
N ALA A 35 -5.15 -25.74 12.56
CA ALA A 35 -5.87 -24.50 12.29
C ALA A 35 -5.51 -23.89 10.92
N ARG A 36 -4.31 -24.20 10.37
CA ARG A 36 -3.97 -23.86 8.97
C ARG A 36 -4.81 -24.68 8.00
N GLU A 37 -4.94 -25.98 8.24
CA GLU A 37 -5.75 -26.87 7.40
C GLU A 37 -7.22 -26.46 7.38
N LYS A 38 -7.82 -26.28 8.56
CA LYS A 38 -9.21 -25.81 8.69
C LYS A 38 -9.44 -24.48 7.95
N ARG A 39 -8.44 -23.60 7.95
CA ARG A 39 -8.52 -22.34 7.21
C ARG A 39 -8.40 -22.54 5.71
N ARG A 40 -7.52 -23.43 5.25
CA ARG A 40 -7.39 -23.81 3.84
C ARG A 40 -8.71 -24.38 3.31
N GLU A 41 -9.35 -25.26 4.07
CA GLU A 41 -10.69 -25.79 3.78
C GLU A 41 -11.74 -24.67 3.72
N GLN A 42 -11.73 -23.74 4.67
CA GLN A 42 -12.64 -22.60 4.66
C GLN A 42 -12.47 -21.73 3.41
N LEU A 43 -11.22 -21.44 3.01
CA LEU A 43 -10.94 -20.68 1.79
C LEU A 43 -11.35 -21.46 0.52
N ALA A 44 -11.11 -22.76 0.47
CA ALA A 44 -11.54 -23.62 -0.63
C ALA A 44 -13.08 -23.65 -0.75
N SER A 45 -13.78 -23.72 0.38
CA SER A 45 -15.24 -23.64 0.44
C SER A 45 -15.75 -22.31 -0.10
N HIS A 46 -15.15 -21.18 0.28
CA HIS A 46 -15.50 -19.88 -0.31
C HIS A 46 -15.18 -19.79 -1.80
N ALA A 47 -14.09 -20.39 -2.25
CA ALA A 47 -13.73 -20.43 -3.67
C ALA A 47 -14.78 -21.18 -4.50
N GLN A 48 -15.28 -22.31 -3.98
CA GLN A 48 -16.36 -23.08 -4.56
C GLN A 48 -17.69 -22.31 -4.54
N PHE A 49 -18.09 -21.74 -3.39
CA PHE A 49 -19.32 -20.95 -3.31
C PHE A 49 -19.30 -19.74 -4.25
N PHE A 50 -18.14 -19.12 -4.45
CA PHE A 50 -18.02 -18.03 -5.40
C PHE A 50 -18.14 -18.52 -6.84
N GLN A 51 -17.58 -19.70 -7.16
CA GLN A 51 -17.76 -20.34 -8.46
C GLN A 51 -19.23 -20.68 -8.74
N GLU A 52 -19.93 -21.28 -7.78
CA GLU A 52 -21.37 -21.58 -7.87
C GLU A 52 -22.18 -20.28 -8.03
N TYR A 53 -21.87 -19.25 -7.25
CA TYR A 53 -22.51 -17.94 -7.36
C TYR A 53 -22.32 -17.34 -8.76
N LEU A 54 -21.12 -17.47 -9.32
CA LEU A 54 -20.83 -17.04 -10.68
C LEU A 54 -21.69 -17.79 -11.70
N ASP A 55 -22.02 -19.06 -11.49
CA ASP A 55 -22.84 -19.84 -12.42
C ASP A 55 -24.34 -19.57 -12.26
N GLU A 56 -24.86 -19.50 -11.03
CA GLU A 56 -26.29 -19.38 -10.72
C GLU A 56 -26.89 -18.03 -11.09
N SER A 57 -26.12 -16.94 -10.95
CA SER A 57 -26.64 -15.58 -11.07
C SER A 57 -26.70 -15.04 -12.52
N ARG A 58 -26.57 -15.90 -13.54
CA ARG A 58 -26.47 -15.46 -14.95
C ARG A 58 -27.70 -15.76 -15.81
N PRO A 59 -28.21 -14.76 -16.54
CA PRO A 59 -29.00 -15.00 -17.74
C PRO A 59 -28.24 -15.88 -18.73
N ARG A 60 -28.93 -16.79 -19.43
CA ARG A 60 -28.29 -17.75 -20.36
C ARG A 60 -27.41 -17.07 -21.42
N HIS A 61 -27.85 -15.95 -21.97
CA HIS A 61 -27.10 -15.22 -23.00
C HIS A 61 -25.75 -14.69 -22.49
N GLU A 62 -25.68 -14.13 -21.27
CA GLU A 62 -24.40 -13.68 -20.69
C GLU A 62 -23.43 -14.84 -20.48
N ARG A 63 -23.95 -16.04 -20.17
CA ARG A 63 -23.13 -17.24 -19.98
C ARG A 63 -22.51 -17.69 -21.31
N ASP A 64 -23.28 -17.67 -22.38
CA ASP A 64 -22.80 -18.07 -23.71
C ASP A 64 -21.80 -17.04 -24.26
N ASP A 65 -22.06 -15.74 -24.08
CA ASP A 65 -21.14 -14.66 -24.45
C ASP A 65 -19.82 -14.72 -23.65
N GLU A 66 -19.89 -15.00 -22.35
CA GLU A 66 -18.68 -15.16 -21.53
C GLU A 66 -17.91 -16.43 -21.90
N LYS A 67 -18.62 -17.53 -22.15
CA LYS A 67 -17.99 -18.79 -22.58
C LYS A 67 -17.32 -18.65 -23.95
N THR A 68 -17.91 -17.90 -24.88
CA THR A 68 -17.30 -17.64 -26.18
C THR A 68 -16.11 -16.68 -26.07
N SER A 69 -16.21 -15.64 -25.24
CA SER A 69 -15.17 -14.62 -25.09
C SER A 69 -14.00 -15.03 -24.20
N LEU A 70 -14.25 -15.63 -23.03
CA LEU A 70 -13.26 -16.00 -22.01
C LEU A 70 -12.97 -17.51 -21.97
N GLY A 71 -13.86 -18.33 -22.53
CA GLY A 71 -13.83 -19.79 -22.38
C GLY A 71 -14.44 -20.27 -21.07
N GLY A 72 -14.27 -21.56 -20.76
CA GLY A 72 -14.70 -22.12 -19.49
C GLY A 72 -13.88 -21.61 -18.30
N LEU A 73 -14.52 -21.41 -17.15
CA LEU A 73 -13.83 -21.19 -15.88
C LEU A 73 -13.12 -22.50 -15.49
N LYS A 74 -11.79 -22.49 -15.42
CA LYS A 74 -10.98 -23.68 -15.07
C LYS A 74 -10.89 -23.88 -13.57
N HIS A 75 -10.59 -22.81 -12.82
CA HIS A 75 -10.50 -22.87 -11.37
C HIS A 75 -10.72 -21.51 -10.72
N SER A 76 -11.29 -21.55 -9.52
CA SER A 76 -11.41 -20.44 -8.57
C SER A 76 -10.55 -20.76 -7.36
N THR A 77 -9.65 -19.86 -6.95
CA THR A 77 -8.82 -20.06 -5.76
C THR A 77 -8.85 -18.84 -4.85
N TRP A 78 -8.94 -19.10 -3.56
CA TRP A 78 -8.82 -18.10 -2.51
C TRP A 78 -7.61 -18.48 -1.66
N THR A 79 -6.62 -17.61 -1.65
CA THR A 79 -5.37 -17.88 -0.93
C THR A 79 -5.03 -16.69 -0.07
N ARG A 80 -4.67 -16.97 1.18
CA ARG A 80 -4.10 -15.92 2.02
C ARG A 80 -2.68 -15.63 1.56
N LEU A 81 -2.33 -14.35 1.58
CA LEU A 81 -0.96 -13.92 1.45
C LEU A 81 -0.41 -13.78 2.86
N ASP A 82 -0.13 -14.93 3.48
CA ASP A 82 0.61 -14.99 4.73
C ASP A 82 2.00 -14.46 4.46
N ASN A 83 2.41 -13.49 5.29
CA ASN A 83 3.67 -12.76 5.22
C ASN A 83 4.20 -12.63 3.78
N MET A 84 3.80 -11.55 3.08
CA MET A 84 4.28 -11.16 1.74
C MET A 84 5.80 -11.34 1.48
N LEU A 85 6.59 -11.56 2.54
CA LEU A 85 8.01 -11.35 2.68
C LEU A 85 8.76 -12.46 3.47
N ASP A 86 8.10 -13.37 4.20
CA ASP A 86 8.81 -14.21 5.20
C ASP A 86 8.90 -15.70 4.87
N GLN A 87 8.37 -16.14 3.73
CA GLN A 87 8.47 -17.55 3.32
C GLN A 87 9.06 -17.66 1.92
N ASP A 88 10.39 -17.66 1.87
CA ASP A 88 11.07 -18.61 1.02
C ASP A 88 11.04 -19.93 1.80
N GLU A 89 10.25 -20.90 1.33
CA GLU A 89 10.30 -22.26 1.87
C GLU A 89 11.63 -22.88 1.42
N ASP A 90 12.66 -22.74 2.26
CA ASP A 90 13.84 -23.57 2.21
C ASP A 90 13.44 -25.02 2.57
N GLU A 91 13.13 -25.80 1.55
CA GLU A 91 13.36 -27.25 1.55
C GLU A 91 14.88 -27.49 1.55
N HIS A 92 15.58 -27.18 2.64
CA HIS A 92 16.95 -27.67 2.86
C HIS A 92 17.02 -28.39 4.21
N PRO A 93 17.14 -29.73 4.21
CA PRO A 93 17.29 -30.51 5.42
C PRO A 93 18.77 -30.51 5.88
N HIS A 94 18.97 -30.22 7.17
CA HIS A 94 20.16 -30.51 7.99
C HIS A 94 21.43 -29.67 7.80
N SER A 95 21.76 -28.87 8.82
CA SER A 95 23.07 -28.96 9.49
C SER A 95 23.04 -28.29 10.88
N PRO A 96 23.30 -29.02 11.97
CA PRO A 96 23.54 -28.42 13.29
C PRO A 96 25.05 -28.18 13.48
N VAL A 97 25.48 -26.92 13.55
CA VAL A 97 26.81 -26.58 14.06
C VAL A 97 26.66 -25.78 15.36
N PRO A 98 27.18 -26.26 16.50
CA PRO A 98 27.14 -25.53 17.75
C PRO A 98 28.31 -24.54 17.82
N HIS A 99 28.04 -23.24 17.75
CA HIS A 99 29.05 -22.23 18.09
C HIS A 99 28.95 -21.83 19.56
N THR A 100 30.08 -22.01 20.22
CA THR A 100 30.36 -21.75 21.63
C THR A 100 30.37 -20.25 21.95
N GLY A 101 30.09 -19.96 23.23
CA GLY A 101 29.67 -18.65 23.70
C GLY A 101 30.67 -17.51 23.51
N GLN A 102 30.13 -16.38 23.05
CA GLN A 102 30.70 -15.06 23.30
C GLN A 102 29.69 -14.20 24.07
N LYS A 103 30.05 -13.84 25.30
CA LYS A 103 29.33 -12.87 26.13
C LYS A 103 29.63 -11.46 25.59
N ARG A 104 28.64 -10.81 24.97
CA ARG A 104 28.72 -9.38 24.61
C ARG A 104 28.11 -8.50 25.72
N PRO A 105 28.64 -7.27 25.92
CA PRO A 105 28.26 -6.40 27.02
C PRO A 105 26.92 -5.70 26.73
N ARG A 106 26.14 -5.58 27.81
CA ARG A 106 24.80 -5.03 27.88
C ARG A 106 24.86 -3.50 27.75
N GLN A 107 24.53 -2.95 26.58
CA GLN A 107 24.26 -1.51 26.41
C GLN A 107 22.75 -1.25 26.30
N GLN A 108 22.36 -0.16 26.96
CA GLN A 108 21.01 0.35 27.28
C GLN A 108 20.18 0.58 26.00
N LEU A 109 19.01 -0.04 25.85
CA LEU A 109 17.69 0.35 26.37
C LEU A 109 17.27 1.79 26.04
N GLY A 110 16.99 2.01 24.75
CA GLY A 110 16.17 3.09 24.20
C GLY A 110 15.50 2.59 22.93
N GLN A 111 14.94 1.38 22.99
CA GLN A 111 14.26 0.77 21.84
C GLN A 111 12.86 1.38 21.80
N GLU A 112 12.70 2.41 20.96
CA GLU A 112 11.38 2.89 20.54
C GLU A 112 10.59 1.65 20.12
N GLU A 113 9.50 1.35 20.85
CA GLU A 113 8.54 0.31 20.47
C GLU A 113 7.91 0.78 19.15
N GLU A 114 8.58 0.48 18.03
CA GLU A 114 8.03 0.69 16.70
C GLU A 114 6.75 -0.14 16.63
N ASP A 115 5.61 0.57 16.62
CA ASP A 115 4.29 0.03 16.33
C ASP A 115 4.40 -0.90 15.12
N ARG A 116 4.48 -2.21 15.36
CA ARG A 116 4.58 -3.19 14.28
C ARG A 116 3.23 -3.24 13.58
N VAL A 117 3.16 -2.54 12.45
CA VAL A 117 2.00 -2.59 11.56
C VAL A 117 1.94 -3.98 10.93
N GLN A 118 0.99 -4.79 11.40
CA GLN A 118 0.71 -6.09 10.82
C GLN A 118 -0.13 -5.90 9.56
N SER A 119 0.33 -6.40 8.43
CA SER A 119 -0.43 -6.37 7.18
C SER A 119 -1.01 -7.74 6.88
N SER A 120 -2.27 -7.79 6.46
CA SER A 120 -2.94 -8.99 6.00
C SER A 120 -3.42 -8.80 4.56
N ALA A 121 -3.32 -9.86 3.75
CA ALA A 121 -3.89 -9.85 2.42
C ALA A 121 -4.57 -11.17 2.06
N LEU A 122 -5.66 -11.09 1.30
CA LEU A 122 -6.38 -12.21 0.71
C LEU A 122 -6.38 -12.04 -0.80
N VAL A 123 -5.91 -13.06 -1.51
CA VAL A 123 -5.85 -13.11 -2.97
C VAL A 123 -6.95 -14.04 -3.48
N VAL A 124 -7.79 -13.54 -4.37
CA VAL A 124 -8.80 -14.31 -5.09
C VAL A 124 -8.41 -14.34 -6.57
N CYS A 125 -8.33 -15.53 -7.15
CA CYS A 125 -7.94 -15.72 -8.54
C CYS A 125 -8.98 -16.57 -9.27
N LEU A 126 -9.46 -16.06 -10.40
CA LEU A 126 -10.33 -16.78 -11.33
C LEU A 126 -9.56 -17.02 -12.63
N ALA A 127 -9.25 -18.27 -12.93
CA ALA A 127 -8.58 -18.63 -14.16
C ALA A 127 -9.59 -19.18 -15.17
N TYR A 128 -9.83 -18.42 -16.22
CA TYR A 128 -10.54 -18.86 -17.41
C TYR A 128 -9.55 -19.45 -18.42
N GLU A 129 -10.05 -20.05 -19.49
CA GLU A 129 -9.22 -20.55 -20.58
C GLU A 129 -8.40 -19.45 -21.26
N LYS A 130 -8.99 -18.27 -21.47
CA LYS A 130 -8.38 -17.18 -22.23
C LYS A 130 -7.85 -16.04 -21.36
N GLU A 131 -8.34 -15.91 -20.12
CA GLU A 131 -8.00 -14.79 -19.25
C GLU A 131 -7.91 -15.20 -17.78
N THR A 132 -7.21 -14.41 -16.97
CA THR A 132 -7.16 -14.60 -15.51
C THR A 132 -7.50 -13.31 -14.81
N PHE A 133 -8.57 -13.34 -14.01
CA PHE A 133 -8.96 -12.23 -13.16
C PHE A 133 -8.40 -12.41 -11.76
N ARG A 134 -8.00 -11.30 -11.15
CA ARG A 134 -7.40 -11.31 -9.81
C ARG A 134 -7.96 -10.18 -8.95
N PHE A 135 -8.17 -10.49 -7.69
CA PHE A 135 -8.56 -9.56 -6.66
C PHE A 135 -7.64 -9.74 -5.45
N ILE A 136 -7.22 -8.63 -4.84
CA ILE A 136 -6.44 -8.65 -3.60
C ILE A 136 -7.09 -7.72 -2.59
N ILE A 137 -7.59 -8.26 -1.50
CA ILE A 137 -8.04 -7.47 -0.36
C ILE A 137 -6.84 -7.31 0.58
N TYR A 138 -6.41 -6.09 0.81
CA TYR A 138 -5.25 -5.76 1.63
C TYR A 138 -5.64 -4.83 2.79
N SER A 139 -5.22 -5.18 3.99
CA SER A 139 -5.48 -4.42 5.22
C SER A 139 -4.22 -4.30 6.08
N THR A 140 -4.19 -3.28 6.93
CA THR A 140 -3.12 -3.04 7.91
C THR A 140 -3.70 -2.87 9.31
N CYS A 141 -3.48 -3.82 10.20
CA CYS A 141 -3.88 -3.68 11.60
C CYS A 141 -2.72 -3.09 12.40
N ARG A 142 -3.01 -2.03 13.16
CA ARG A 142 -2.09 -1.57 14.20
C ARG A 142 -2.31 -2.43 15.43
N SER A 143 -1.35 -3.30 15.71
CA SER A 143 -1.38 -4.08 16.94
C SER A 143 -1.07 -3.14 18.10
N THR A 144 -2.09 -2.63 18.78
CA THR A 144 -1.93 -1.97 20.07
C THR A 144 -1.72 -3.05 21.14
N ALA A 145 -0.67 -3.84 21.01
CA ALA A 145 -0.23 -4.73 22.07
C ALA A 145 0.38 -3.87 23.19
N ARG A 146 -0.47 -3.10 23.89
CA ARG A 146 -0.11 -2.53 25.19
C ARG A 146 0.12 -3.74 26.08
N THR A 147 1.39 -4.08 26.31
CA THR A 147 1.77 -5.00 27.35
C THR A 147 1.36 -4.36 28.68
N SER A 148 0.11 -4.61 29.09
CA SER A 148 -0.37 -4.29 30.42
C SER A 148 0.46 -5.12 31.38
N LYS A 149 1.59 -4.56 31.82
CA LYS A 149 2.45 -5.10 32.86
C LYS A 149 1.64 -5.08 34.14
N ARG A 150 0.93 -6.19 34.36
CA ARG A 150 0.10 -6.55 35.50
C ARG A 150 0.82 -6.19 36.80
N ARG A 151 0.53 -5.03 37.37
CA ARG A 151 0.69 -4.82 38.81
C ARG A 151 -0.41 -5.66 39.47
N ARG A 152 0.03 -6.73 40.15
CA ARG A 152 -0.78 -7.50 41.10
C ARG A 152 -1.19 -6.53 42.22
N THR A 153 -2.45 -6.16 42.26
CA THR A 153 -3.16 -5.92 43.52
C THR A 153 -4.54 -6.53 43.41
N THR A 154 -4.84 -7.34 44.41
CA THR A 154 -6.08 -8.09 44.65
C THR A 154 -7.29 -7.18 44.74
N SER A 155 -8.35 -7.49 43.98
CA SER A 155 -9.75 -7.64 44.44
C SER A 155 -10.71 -7.66 43.24
N PRO A 156 -11.80 -8.45 43.28
CA PRO A 156 -12.71 -8.67 42.15
C PRO A 156 -13.91 -7.72 42.18
N THR A 157 -14.70 -7.74 41.11
CA THR A 157 -16.06 -7.16 40.95
C THR A 157 -16.13 -5.87 40.15
N SER A 158 -16.29 -6.02 38.83
CA SER A 158 -17.41 -5.42 38.08
C SER A 158 -17.32 -5.83 36.61
N THR A 159 -18.34 -6.56 36.18
CA THR A 159 -18.61 -6.96 34.80
C THR A 159 -18.89 -5.73 33.96
N SER A 160 -17.85 -5.12 33.41
CA SER A 160 -17.98 -4.13 32.35
C SER A 160 -17.69 -4.84 31.04
N GLN A 161 -18.74 -5.28 30.37
CA GLN A 161 -18.71 -5.51 28.92
C GLN A 161 -18.37 -4.17 28.28
N SER A 162 -17.07 -3.96 28.02
CA SER A 162 -16.61 -2.91 27.14
C SER A 162 -17.16 -3.25 25.75
N THR A 163 -18.30 -2.66 25.42
CA THR A 163 -18.70 -2.43 24.02
C THR A 163 -17.57 -1.61 23.41
N SER A 164 -16.61 -2.30 22.79
CA SER A 164 -15.58 -1.68 21.98
C SER A 164 -16.31 -0.88 20.90
N ALA A 165 -16.32 0.45 21.04
CA ALA A 165 -16.73 1.35 19.98
C ALA A 165 -16.12 0.83 18.67
N LEU A 166 -16.94 0.68 17.62
CA LEU A 166 -16.50 0.24 16.29
C LEU A 166 -15.21 1.00 15.95
N SER A 167 -14.07 0.31 16.01
CA SER A 167 -12.81 0.95 15.68
C SER A 167 -12.85 1.23 14.18
N THR A 168 -12.82 2.50 13.80
CA THR A 168 -12.66 3.02 12.42
C THR A 168 -11.31 2.64 11.80
N ASP A 169 -10.68 1.57 12.28
CA ASP A 169 -9.35 1.10 11.87
C ASP A 169 -9.43 -0.16 10.98
N ASP A 170 -10.64 -0.69 10.76
CA ASP A 170 -10.90 -1.87 9.94
C ASP A 170 -11.15 -1.54 8.45
N THR A 171 -10.55 -0.48 7.91
CA THR A 171 -10.62 -0.20 6.46
C THR A 171 -9.56 -1.01 5.71
N ALA A 172 -9.94 -1.53 4.53
CA ALA A 172 -9.06 -2.21 3.58
C ALA A 172 -9.07 -1.53 2.20
N VAL A 173 -8.12 -1.93 1.36
CA VAL A 173 -8.15 -1.66 -0.08
C VAL A 173 -8.37 -2.95 -0.84
N LEU A 174 -9.09 -2.86 -1.96
CA LEU A 174 -9.28 -3.93 -2.93
C LEU A 174 -8.51 -3.58 -4.21
N LEU A 175 -7.49 -4.36 -4.54
CA LEU A 175 -6.80 -4.29 -5.83
C LEU A 175 -7.52 -5.23 -6.80
N SER A 176 -7.94 -4.70 -7.95
CA SER A 176 -8.66 -5.48 -8.96
C SER A 176 -7.91 -5.44 -10.31
N LYS A 177 -7.66 -6.63 -10.85
CA LYS A 177 -7.30 -6.90 -12.24
C LYS A 177 -8.43 -7.73 -12.85
N SER A 178 -9.48 -7.06 -13.29
CA SER A 178 -10.67 -7.72 -13.85
C SER A 178 -11.45 -6.81 -14.80
N SER A 179 -12.37 -7.40 -15.56
CA SER A 179 -13.36 -6.63 -16.33
C SER A 179 -14.39 -5.97 -15.39
N PRO A 180 -15.06 -4.88 -15.82
CA PRO A 180 -16.09 -4.23 -15.00
C PRO A 180 -17.22 -5.18 -14.56
N SER A 181 -17.63 -6.09 -15.45
CA SER A 181 -18.67 -7.09 -15.14
C SER A 181 -18.21 -8.08 -14.07
N MET A 182 -16.96 -8.54 -14.14
CA MET A 182 -16.42 -9.47 -13.16
C MET A 182 -16.20 -8.80 -11.80
N LEU A 183 -15.71 -7.55 -11.80
CA LEU A 183 -15.62 -6.75 -10.59
C LEU A 183 -17.00 -6.60 -9.93
N LYS A 184 -18.04 -6.23 -10.70
CA LYS A 184 -19.39 -6.09 -10.18
C LYS A 184 -19.86 -7.37 -9.48
N ARG A 185 -19.69 -8.53 -10.13
CA ARG A 185 -20.06 -9.83 -9.55
C ARG A 185 -19.28 -10.14 -8.27
N PHE A 186 -17.97 -9.88 -8.26
CA PHE A 186 -17.16 -10.07 -7.06
C PHE A 186 -17.62 -9.15 -5.92
N THR A 187 -17.89 -7.88 -6.19
CA THR A 187 -18.38 -6.94 -5.17
C THR A 187 -19.78 -7.30 -4.67
N THR A 188 -20.68 -7.80 -5.53
CA THR A 188 -22.00 -8.29 -5.11
C THR A 188 -21.86 -9.54 -4.24
N TYR A 189 -20.99 -10.49 -4.60
CA TYR A 189 -20.71 -11.65 -3.76
C TYR A 189 -20.18 -11.24 -2.37
N LEU A 190 -19.31 -10.22 -2.31
CA LEU A 190 -18.83 -9.68 -1.04
C LEU A 190 -19.94 -9.03 -0.21
N SER A 191 -20.85 -8.29 -0.85
CA SER A 191 -22.03 -7.72 -0.17
C SER A 191 -22.95 -8.84 0.35
N ASP A 192 -23.28 -9.84 -0.48
CA ASP A 192 -24.21 -10.90 -0.11
C ASP A 192 -23.68 -11.84 0.98
N LYS A 193 -22.41 -12.26 0.88
CA LYS A 193 -21.82 -13.26 1.79
C LYS A 193 -21.11 -12.67 3.00
N PHE A 194 -20.63 -11.44 2.89
CA PHE A 194 -19.84 -10.80 3.95
C PHE A 194 -20.47 -9.49 4.44
N SER A 195 -21.60 -9.05 3.90
CA SER A 195 -22.22 -7.76 4.24
C SER A 195 -21.26 -6.59 4.04
N VAL A 196 -20.39 -6.69 3.03
CA VAL A 196 -19.46 -5.63 2.66
C VAL A 196 -20.13 -4.70 1.67
N ASP A 197 -20.61 -3.58 2.17
CA ASP A 197 -21.28 -2.57 1.37
C ASP A 197 -20.33 -1.42 1.00
N ALA A 198 -20.73 -0.64 -0.01
CA ALA A 198 -20.06 0.60 -0.41
C ALA A 198 -18.58 0.46 -0.89
N ILE A 199 -18.24 -0.64 -1.56
CA ILE A 199 -16.95 -0.73 -2.27
C ILE A 199 -16.92 0.31 -3.40
N ARG A 200 -15.91 1.19 -3.40
CA ARG A 200 -15.83 2.32 -4.36
C ARG A 200 -14.39 2.61 -4.81
N PRO A 201 -14.16 3.23 -5.98
CA PRO A 201 -12.82 3.61 -6.42
C PRO A 201 -12.11 4.53 -5.40
N LEU A 202 -10.81 4.32 -5.18
CA LEU A 202 -10.01 5.12 -4.24
C LEU A 202 -9.41 6.35 -4.93
N SER A 203 -9.97 7.55 -4.73
CA SER A 203 -9.49 8.76 -5.40
C SER A 203 -8.12 9.21 -4.86
N LEU A 204 -7.07 9.24 -5.68
CA LEU A 204 -5.74 9.63 -5.18
C LEU A 204 -5.46 11.11 -5.46
N SER A 205 -5.16 11.87 -4.40
CA SER A 205 -4.85 13.29 -4.51
C SER A 205 -3.41 13.54 -5.02
N SER A 206 -3.18 14.68 -5.69
CA SER A 206 -1.82 15.09 -6.10
C SER A 206 -0.82 15.10 -4.92
N PRO A 207 -1.17 15.62 -3.72
CA PRO A 207 -0.34 15.47 -2.53
C PRO A 207 -0.03 14.02 -2.17
N PHE A 208 -1.01 13.10 -2.24
CA PHE A 208 -0.73 11.69 -1.96
C PHE A 208 0.30 11.10 -2.92
N LEU A 209 0.17 11.39 -4.22
CA LEU A 209 1.12 10.94 -5.25
C LEU A 209 2.54 11.46 -4.94
N GLN A 210 2.66 12.76 -4.66
CA GLN A 210 3.95 13.38 -4.35
C GLN A 210 4.58 12.81 -3.07
N SER A 211 3.81 12.66 -1.99
CA SER A 211 4.27 12.03 -0.74
C SER A 211 4.76 10.61 -0.96
N SER A 212 4.04 9.86 -1.81
CA SER A 212 4.39 8.49 -2.17
C SER A 212 5.73 8.44 -2.90
N LEU A 213 5.95 9.34 -3.87
CA LEU A 213 7.22 9.45 -4.59
C LEU A 213 8.38 9.82 -3.64
N GLU A 214 8.18 10.81 -2.76
CA GLU A 214 9.19 11.22 -1.77
C GLU A 214 9.62 10.06 -0.88
N ARG A 215 8.63 9.30 -0.37
CA ARG A 215 8.89 8.11 0.44
C ARG A 215 9.68 7.07 -0.35
N TYR A 216 9.29 6.86 -1.61
CA TYR A 216 9.96 5.89 -2.48
C TYR A 216 11.42 6.28 -2.77
N ILE A 217 11.69 7.55 -3.08
CA ILE A 217 13.05 8.09 -3.28
C ILE A 217 13.90 7.96 -2.01
N SER A 218 13.28 8.09 -0.84
CA SER A 218 14.00 7.93 0.44
C SER A 218 14.35 6.48 0.79
N THR A 219 13.62 5.51 0.24
CA THR A 219 13.77 4.08 0.55
C THR A 219 14.56 3.32 -0.51
N VAL A 220 14.40 3.68 -1.79
CA VAL A 220 14.97 2.95 -2.92
C VAL A 220 16.13 3.73 -3.53
N PRO A 221 17.31 3.10 -3.72
CA PRO A 221 18.44 3.72 -4.39
C PRO A 221 18.08 4.29 -5.76
N SER A 222 18.63 5.46 -6.10
CA SER A 222 18.37 6.13 -7.39
C SER A 222 18.73 5.28 -8.60
N ALA A 223 19.66 4.34 -8.45
CA ALA A 223 20.03 3.40 -9.51
C ALA A 223 18.86 2.51 -9.96
N LEU A 224 17.96 2.16 -9.05
CA LEU A 224 16.81 1.30 -9.30
C LEU A 224 15.56 2.07 -9.75
N LEU A 225 15.46 3.36 -9.40
CA LEU A 225 14.31 4.21 -9.74
C LEU A 225 14.21 4.51 -11.25
N GLY A 226 15.34 4.51 -11.97
CA GLY A 226 15.39 4.86 -13.38
C GLY A 226 14.94 6.30 -13.65
N GLN A 227 14.27 6.52 -14.79
CA GLN A 227 13.67 7.80 -15.15
C GLN A 227 12.34 7.99 -14.41
N ILE A 228 12.15 9.15 -13.77
CA ILE A 228 10.88 9.51 -13.13
C ILE A 228 10.04 10.28 -14.16
N ARG A 229 8.77 9.92 -14.32
CA ARG A 229 7.82 10.62 -15.20
C ARG A 229 6.64 11.11 -14.40
N LEU A 230 6.32 12.39 -14.56
CA LEU A 230 5.16 13.05 -13.97
C LEU A 230 4.18 13.45 -15.09
N THR A 231 2.89 13.17 -14.91
CA THR A 231 1.86 13.63 -15.84
C THR A 231 0.99 14.69 -15.16
N LEU A 232 0.79 15.80 -15.88
CA LEU A 232 -0.07 16.92 -15.50
C LEU A 232 -1.19 17.02 -16.55
N PRO A 233 -2.45 16.73 -16.20
CA PRO A 233 -3.57 16.94 -17.11
C PRO A 233 -3.92 18.44 -17.16
N PHE A 234 -4.38 18.92 -18.31
CA PHE A 234 -4.93 20.27 -18.42
C PHE A 234 -6.43 20.18 -18.63
N ALA A 235 -7.16 21.03 -17.91
CA ALA A 235 -8.58 21.20 -18.17
C ALA A 235 -8.77 21.94 -19.50
N ARG A 236 -9.73 21.49 -20.31
CA ARG A 236 -10.10 22.11 -21.60
C ARG A 236 -10.25 23.63 -21.60
N PRO A 237 -10.82 24.30 -20.57
CA PRO A 237 -10.95 25.76 -20.59
C PRO A 237 -9.62 26.52 -20.53
N ILE A 238 -8.51 25.85 -20.15
CA ILE A 238 -7.20 26.49 -19.95
C ILE A 238 -6.31 26.28 -21.17
N ALA A 239 -6.38 25.10 -21.78
CA ALA A 239 -5.70 24.78 -23.04
C ALA A 239 -6.51 23.72 -23.80
N PRO A 240 -7.34 24.11 -24.78
CA PRO A 240 -8.28 23.19 -25.43
C PRO A 240 -7.58 22.06 -26.20
N ASP A 241 -6.40 22.33 -26.74
CA ASP A 241 -5.63 21.37 -27.55
C ASP A 241 -4.59 20.58 -26.73
N LEU A 242 -4.27 21.02 -25.51
CA LEU A 242 -3.30 20.34 -24.65
C LEU A 242 -4.05 19.44 -23.67
N LYS A 243 -4.01 18.13 -23.88
CA LYS A 243 -4.65 17.16 -22.96
C LYS A 243 -3.84 16.95 -21.69
N SER A 244 -2.52 16.81 -21.82
CA SER A 244 -1.62 16.54 -20.72
C SER A 244 -0.19 16.92 -21.07
N LEU A 245 0.59 17.35 -20.08
CA LEU A 245 2.03 17.52 -20.15
C LEU A 245 2.70 16.37 -19.40
N GLU A 246 3.72 15.77 -20.01
CA GLU A 246 4.58 14.80 -19.37
C GLU A 246 5.94 15.43 -19.08
N ILE A 247 6.38 15.34 -17.83
CA ILE A 247 7.68 15.83 -17.38
C ILE A 247 8.51 14.60 -17.05
N ALA A 248 9.58 14.40 -17.82
CA ALA A 248 10.48 13.29 -17.64
C ALA A 248 11.78 13.78 -16.97
N VAL A 249 12.06 13.26 -15.78
CA VAL A 249 13.23 13.58 -14.97
C VAL A 249 14.27 12.47 -15.13
N PRO A 250 15.43 12.75 -15.73
CA PRO A 250 16.50 11.77 -15.91
C PRO A 250 17.00 11.21 -14.56
N ARG A 251 17.51 9.98 -14.61
CA ARG A 251 18.03 9.27 -13.43
C ARG A 251 19.13 10.08 -12.74
N GLU A 252 20.00 10.70 -13.52
CA GLU A 252 21.16 11.47 -13.07
C GLU A 252 20.75 12.65 -12.20
N THR A 253 19.59 13.26 -12.48
CA THR A 253 19.03 14.36 -11.69
C THR A 253 18.60 13.87 -10.31
N THR A 254 17.92 12.72 -10.27
CA THR A 254 17.50 12.08 -9.01
C THR A 254 18.71 11.64 -8.18
N GLU A 255 19.73 11.10 -8.83
CA GLU A 255 20.98 10.68 -8.19
C GLU A 255 21.79 11.86 -7.63
N SER A 256 21.88 12.96 -8.37
CA SER A 256 22.51 14.19 -7.89
C SER A 256 21.79 14.76 -6.67
N PHE A 257 20.46 14.71 -6.67
CA PHE A 257 19.64 15.13 -5.53
C PHE A 257 19.88 14.26 -4.29
N THR A 258 19.85 12.92 -4.42
CA THR A 258 20.06 12.02 -3.28
C THR A 258 21.46 12.14 -2.68
N LYS A 259 22.49 12.35 -3.52
CA LYS A 259 23.88 12.64 -3.09
C LYS A 259 23.99 13.98 -2.37
N SER A 260 23.35 15.02 -2.90
CA SER A 260 23.36 16.35 -2.27
C SER A 260 22.71 16.30 -0.88
N ARG A 261 21.55 15.61 -0.78
CA ARG A 261 20.82 15.42 0.48
C ARG A 261 21.63 14.64 1.53
N SER A 262 22.36 13.59 1.12
CA SER A 262 23.20 12.82 2.06
C SER A 262 24.39 13.63 2.58
N SER A 263 24.98 14.48 1.74
CA SER A 263 26.06 15.40 2.13
C SER A 263 25.59 16.49 3.10
N GLN A 264 24.38 17.04 2.89
CA GLN A 264 23.79 18.07 3.74
C GLN A 264 23.46 17.52 5.14
N ARG A 265 22.93 16.29 5.22
CA ARG A 265 22.62 15.63 6.49
C ARG A 265 23.84 15.46 7.41
N ARG A 266 25.06 15.39 6.86
CA ARG A 266 26.30 15.33 7.64
C ARG A 266 26.74 16.69 8.19
N ARG A 267 26.25 17.80 7.63
CA ARG A 267 26.69 19.17 7.95
C ARG A 267 25.68 19.96 8.78
N SER A 268 24.38 19.71 8.61
CA SER A 268 23.33 20.42 9.35
C SER A 268 22.88 19.61 10.58
N GLY A 269 22.98 20.22 11.78
CA GLY A 269 22.48 19.65 13.03
C GLY A 269 20.96 19.40 13.02
N PRO A 270 20.42 18.68 14.02
CA PRO A 270 19.07 18.10 14.01
C PRO A 270 17.88 19.08 13.95
N ARG A 271 18.11 20.40 13.84
CA ARG A 271 17.06 21.44 13.97
C ARG A 271 16.67 22.17 12.68
N GLN A 272 17.38 21.99 11.56
CA GLN A 272 17.09 22.74 10.34
C GLN A 272 16.60 21.85 9.18
N THR A 273 15.55 22.33 8.50
CA THR A 273 15.05 21.95 7.16
C THR A 273 14.30 20.61 7.00
N ARG A 274 13.12 20.48 7.62
CA ARG A 274 12.18 19.36 7.34
C ARG A 274 11.30 19.57 6.09
N GLY A 275 11.24 20.78 5.54
CA GLY A 275 10.43 21.11 4.35
C GLY A 275 11.22 21.35 3.07
N GLU A 276 12.40 21.96 3.16
CA GLU A 276 13.18 22.39 1.98
C GLU A 276 13.92 21.24 1.28
N ASN A 277 14.10 20.09 1.94
CA ASN A 277 14.87 18.96 1.41
C ASN A 277 14.03 17.90 0.67
N LEU A 278 12.83 18.26 0.20
CA LEU A 278 11.94 17.36 -0.55
C LEU A 278 12.23 17.43 -2.05
N PHE A 279 12.31 16.28 -2.72
CA PHE A 279 12.62 16.19 -4.14
C PHE A 279 11.65 16.99 -5.01
N MET A 280 10.34 16.83 -4.79
CA MET A 280 9.26 17.53 -5.47
C MET A 280 9.32 19.03 -5.28
N HIS A 281 9.76 19.51 -4.11
CA HIS A 281 9.95 20.93 -3.87
C HIS A 281 11.03 21.52 -4.77
N HIS A 282 12.21 20.88 -4.83
CA HIS A 282 13.29 21.29 -5.71
C HIS A 282 12.91 21.18 -7.19
N LEU A 283 12.25 20.08 -7.58
CA LEU A 283 11.81 19.86 -8.94
C LEU A 283 10.78 20.91 -9.38
N ALA A 284 9.76 21.19 -8.56
CA ALA A 284 8.76 22.20 -8.87
C ALA A 284 9.38 23.60 -8.96
N LYS A 285 10.30 23.96 -8.05
CA LYS A 285 11.03 25.23 -8.12
C LYS A 285 11.86 25.34 -9.41
N PHE A 286 12.54 24.27 -9.80
CA PHE A 286 13.32 24.23 -11.04
C PHE A 286 12.41 24.41 -12.27
N ILE A 287 11.30 23.68 -12.33
CA ILE A 287 10.32 23.78 -13.41
C ILE A 287 9.76 25.19 -13.48
N LEU A 288 9.29 25.75 -12.36
CA LEU A 288 8.79 27.13 -12.30
C LEU A 288 9.83 28.13 -12.81
N THR A 289 11.08 27.99 -12.40
CA THR A 289 12.17 28.90 -12.82
C THR A 289 12.49 28.79 -14.31
N LYS A 290 12.37 27.59 -14.89
CA LYS A 290 12.78 27.33 -16.28
C LYS A 290 11.65 27.44 -17.30
N THR A 291 10.42 27.19 -16.90
CA THR A 291 9.26 27.14 -17.81
C THR A 291 8.13 28.08 -17.41
N GLY A 292 8.20 28.68 -16.21
CA GLY A 292 7.09 29.45 -15.64
C GLY A 292 5.94 28.58 -15.12
N LEU A 293 6.01 27.25 -15.25
CA LEU A 293 4.95 26.35 -14.82
C LEU A 293 4.99 26.12 -13.30
N SER A 294 3.91 26.50 -12.61
CA SER A 294 3.74 26.23 -11.19
C SER A 294 3.10 24.85 -10.95
N ILE A 295 3.79 24.00 -10.20
CA ILE A 295 3.29 22.70 -9.75
C ILE A 295 3.04 22.79 -8.24
N PRO A 296 1.82 22.54 -7.74
CA PRO A 296 1.54 22.51 -6.31
C PRO A 296 2.43 21.46 -5.63
N THR A 297 3.21 21.87 -4.63
CA THR A 297 4.02 20.95 -3.84
C THR A 297 3.53 20.85 -2.42
N ILE A 298 3.78 19.72 -1.79
CA ILE A 298 3.64 19.60 -0.35
C ILE A 298 4.73 20.44 0.32
N CYS A 299 4.32 21.45 1.07
CA CYS A 299 5.19 22.18 1.96
C CYS A 299 4.94 21.69 3.39
N ASN A 300 5.98 21.19 4.07
CA ASN A 300 5.90 21.06 5.52
C ASN A 300 6.08 22.46 6.11
N VAL A 301 5.00 23.09 6.58
CA VAL A 301 5.09 24.37 7.29
C VAL A 301 5.90 24.15 8.58
N PRO A 302 7.06 24.80 8.77
CA PRO A 302 7.79 24.71 10.03
C PRO A 302 6.99 25.44 11.11
N GLY A 303 6.43 24.72 12.10
CA GLY A 303 5.75 25.32 13.25
C GLY A 303 4.61 24.51 13.89
N ALA A 304 4.10 23.45 13.25
CA ALA A 304 3.05 22.62 13.86
C ALA A 304 3.64 21.67 14.91
N SER A 305 3.31 21.91 16.18
CA SER A 305 3.73 21.10 17.33
C SER A 305 3.26 19.64 17.21
N GLU A 306 4.06 18.71 17.73
CA GLU A 306 3.72 17.28 17.81
C GLU A 306 2.49 17.09 18.71
N GLY A 307 1.32 16.95 18.09
CA GLY A 307 0.05 16.76 18.81
C GLY A 307 -1.20 16.97 17.96
N GLU A 308 -1.12 17.78 16.90
CA GLU A 308 -2.25 18.00 15.98
C GLU A 308 -2.05 17.31 14.63
N PRO A 309 -3.14 16.87 13.96
CA PRO A 309 -3.07 16.31 12.62
C PRO A 309 -2.40 17.32 11.71
N LYS A 310 -1.26 16.94 11.11
CA LYS A 310 -0.48 17.77 10.17
C LYS A 310 -1.40 18.27 9.06
N SER A 311 -1.92 19.49 9.22
CA SER A 311 -2.64 20.18 8.17
C SER A 311 -1.64 20.47 7.05
N LEU A 312 -1.82 19.77 5.93
CA LEU A 312 -1.11 20.04 4.68
C LEU A 312 -1.58 21.41 4.19
N VAL A 313 -0.96 22.48 4.68
CA VAL A 313 -1.26 23.83 4.17
C VAL A 313 -0.69 23.90 2.75
N VAL A 314 -1.56 23.69 1.77
CA VAL A 314 -1.34 24.13 0.40
C VAL A 314 -1.31 25.65 0.48
N VAL A 315 -0.13 26.26 0.38
CA VAL A 315 -0.03 27.72 0.28
C VAL A 315 -0.82 28.13 -0.97
N PRO A 316 -1.97 28.82 -0.83
CA PRO A 316 -2.74 29.27 -1.97
C PRO A 316 -1.99 30.46 -2.53
N GLN A 317 -1.11 30.22 -3.51
CA GLN A 317 -0.71 31.30 -4.39
C GLN A 317 -1.97 31.71 -5.16
N HIS A 318 -2.34 32.98 -5.02
CA HIS A 318 -3.51 33.61 -5.64
C HIS A 318 -3.75 33.11 -7.08
N GLY A 319 -4.98 32.68 -7.35
CA GLY A 319 -5.49 32.45 -8.70
C GLY A 319 -5.15 31.08 -9.29
N ALA A 320 -6.04 30.10 -9.06
CA ALA A 320 -6.21 28.88 -9.85
C ALA A 320 -4.92 28.22 -10.38
N SER A 321 -4.23 27.42 -9.56
CA SER A 321 -3.20 26.50 -10.07
C SER A 321 -3.86 25.48 -11.02
N PRO A 322 -3.54 25.48 -12.34
CA PRO A 322 -4.17 24.61 -13.32
C PRO A 322 -3.67 23.16 -13.26
N ALA A 323 -2.45 22.96 -12.79
CA ALA A 323 -1.67 21.76 -13.06
C ALA A 323 -1.53 20.91 -11.80
N ARG A 324 -2.27 19.82 -11.71
CA ARG A 324 -2.16 18.84 -10.61
C ARG A 324 -1.41 17.61 -11.11
N VAL A 325 -0.56 17.02 -10.27
CA VAL A 325 0.04 15.74 -10.60
C VAL A 325 -1.08 14.70 -10.63
N SER A 326 -1.30 14.07 -11.78
CA SER A 326 -2.29 13.00 -11.95
C SER A 326 -1.66 11.63 -12.08
N LYS A 327 -0.39 11.53 -12.47
CA LYS A 327 0.31 10.26 -12.58
C LYS A 327 1.78 10.43 -12.28
N ILE A 328 2.34 9.43 -11.61
CA ILE A 328 3.78 9.28 -11.37
C ILE A 328 4.16 7.88 -11.84
N SER A 329 5.25 7.76 -12.59
CA SER A 329 5.85 6.47 -12.90
C SER A 329 7.36 6.50 -12.81
N THR A 330 7.92 5.40 -12.33
CA THR A 330 9.34 5.11 -12.20
C THR A 330 9.62 3.72 -12.77
N ALA A 331 10.87 3.27 -12.78
CA ALA A 331 11.20 1.89 -13.13
C ALA A 331 10.71 0.86 -12.09
N CYS A 332 10.32 1.29 -10.88
CA CYS A 332 9.85 0.39 -9.83
C CYS A 332 8.33 0.31 -9.71
N PHE A 333 7.64 1.42 -9.97
CA PHE A 333 6.18 1.49 -9.83
C PHE A 333 5.57 2.60 -10.69
N ALA A 334 4.27 2.49 -10.96
CA ALA A 334 3.44 3.56 -11.47
C ALA A 334 2.19 3.74 -10.61
N LEU A 335 1.77 4.98 -10.42
CA LEU A 335 0.63 5.38 -9.58
C LEU A 335 -0.14 6.53 -10.26
N SER A 336 -1.47 6.42 -10.31
CA SER A 336 -2.36 7.40 -10.96
C SER A 336 -3.47 7.87 -10.03
N ALA A 337 -3.89 9.13 -10.18
CA ALA A 337 -5.05 9.74 -9.56
C ALA A 337 -6.35 8.98 -9.83
N GLU A 338 -6.43 8.30 -10.99
CA GLU A 338 -7.51 7.39 -11.39
C GLU A 338 -7.45 6.02 -10.68
N CYS A 339 -6.90 6.00 -9.46
CA CYS A 339 -6.87 4.81 -8.62
C CYS A 339 -6.09 3.63 -9.23
N ARG A 340 -5.10 3.87 -10.10
CA ARG A 340 -4.32 2.78 -10.73
C ARG A 340 -2.92 2.68 -10.16
N VAL A 341 -2.52 1.45 -9.80
CA VAL A 341 -1.16 1.15 -9.30
C VAL A 341 -0.55 -0.02 -10.08
N LYS A 342 0.73 0.08 -10.41
CA LYS A 342 1.52 -1.01 -11.03
C LYS A 342 2.85 -1.12 -10.30
N PHE A 343 3.28 -2.35 -10.01
CA PHE A 343 4.59 -2.65 -9.48
C PHE A 343 5.40 -3.43 -10.52
N GLU A 344 6.67 -3.08 -10.71
CA GLU A 344 7.53 -3.72 -11.72
C GLU A 344 8.38 -4.82 -11.08
N ARG A 345 8.31 -6.04 -11.63
CA ARG A 345 9.08 -7.18 -11.13
C ARG A 345 10.58 -7.02 -11.38
N LYS A 346 10.94 -6.48 -12.53
CA LYS A 346 12.36 -6.27 -12.92
C LYS A 346 13.12 -5.42 -11.91
N ALA A 347 12.46 -4.45 -11.27
CA ALA A 347 13.07 -3.63 -10.23
C ALA A 347 13.36 -4.44 -8.96
N VAL A 348 12.54 -5.44 -8.64
CA VAL A 348 12.74 -6.35 -7.51
C VAL A 348 13.91 -7.27 -7.77
N GLU A 349 13.94 -7.88 -8.95
CA GLU A 349 15.04 -8.77 -9.38
C GLU A 349 16.36 -8.00 -9.43
N ALA A 350 16.35 -6.78 -9.98
CA ALA A 350 17.53 -5.91 -9.98
C ALA A 350 18.00 -5.53 -8.57
N ALA A 351 17.11 -5.47 -7.59
CA ALA A 351 17.44 -5.14 -6.20
C ALA A 351 18.00 -6.34 -5.41
N GLU A 352 17.81 -7.57 -5.89
CA GLU A 352 18.35 -8.79 -5.26
C GLU A 352 19.87 -8.93 -5.48
N GLY A 353 20.41 -8.31 -6.54
CA GLY A 353 21.85 -8.33 -6.85
C GLY A 353 22.66 -7.14 -6.36
N VAL A 354 22.09 -6.22 -5.54
CA VAL A 354 22.80 -5.01 -5.08
C VAL A 354 23.43 -5.25 -3.71
N GLU A 355 24.73 -5.58 -3.71
CA GLU A 355 25.54 -5.66 -2.48
C GLU A 355 25.60 -4.29 -1.77
N GLY A 356 25.47 -4.29 -0.44
CA GLY A 356 25.55 -3.07 0.40
C GLY A 356 24.22 -2.36 0.68
N VAL A 357 23.07 -2.89 0.21
CA VAL A 357 21.72 -2.41 0.57
C VAL A 357 21.08 -3.27 1.68
N HIS A 358 21.68 -4.40 2.03
CA HIS A 358 21.47 -5.05 3.32
C HIS A 358 22.21 -4.22 4.37
N GLY A 359 21.47 -3.40 5.11
CA GLY A 359 22.07 -2.57 6.16
C GLY A 359 22.88 -3.43 7.12
N GLU A 360 24.08 -2.98 7.49
CA GLU A 360 24.92 -3.56 8.55
C GLU A 360 24.29 -3.51 9.97
N VAL A 361 22.96 -3.39 10.07
CA VAL A 361 22.26 -3.33 11.34
C VAL A 361 21.64 -4.70 11.58
N ASP A 362 22.32 -5.45 12.45
CA ASP A 362 21.88 -6.64 13.18
C ASP A 362 20.97 -7.60 12.43
N SER A 363 21.50 -8.80 12.20
CA SER A 363 20.86 -10.02 11.72
C SER A 363 19.55 -10.34 12.45
N SER A 364 18.49 -9.58 12.18
CA SER A 364 17.13 -9.97 12.47
C SER A 364 16.74 -11.06 11.47
N PRO A 365 16.03 -12.12 11.88
CA PRO A 365 15.50 -13.13 10.96
C PRO A 365 14.48 -12.57 9.94
N ASP A 366 14.18 -11.27 9.99
CA ASP A 366 13.42 -10.44 9.04
C ASP A 366 14.26 -9.99 7.80
N GLY A 367 15.48 -10.53 7.64
CA GLY A 367 16.56 -10.00 6.81
C GLY A 367 16.50 -10.19 5.29
N ALA A 368 15.44 -10.79 4.73
CA ALA A 368 15.37 -11.11 3.29
C ALA A 368 14.60 -10.07 2.44
N GLU A 369 13.97 -9.05 3.04
CA GLU A 369 13.20 -8.08 2.27
C GLU A 369 14.11 -7.04 1.58
N ASN A 370 14.21 -7.11 0.25
CA ASN A 370 14.90 -6.08 -0.54
C ASN A 370 14.19 -4.71 -0.45
N CYS A 371 14.95 -3.63 -0.70
CA CYS A 371 14.46 -2.26 -0.52
C CYS A 371 13.22 -1.93 -1.37
N VAL A 372 13.07 -2.53 -2.56
CA VAL A 372 11.94 -2.32 -3.47
C VAL A 372 10.66 -2.98 -2.93
N ARG A 373 10.76 -4.22 -2.43
CA ARG A 373 9.65 -4.90 -1.73
C ARG A 373 9.19 -4.08 -0.53
N ARG A 374 10.13 -3.58 0.28
CA ARG A 374 9.85 -2.72 1.43
C ARG A 374 9.12 -1.45 1.03
N ALA A 375 9.59 -0.79 -0.03
CA ALA A 375 8.96 0.42 -0.55
C ALA A 375 7.54 0.15 -1.11
N ASN A 376 7.34 -0.97 -1.81
CA ASN A 376 6.03 -1.39 -2.32
C ASN A 376 5.04 -1.68 -1.19
N ARG A 377 5.49 -2.36 -0.12
CA ARG A 377 4.68 -2.57 1.08
C ARG A 377 4.33 -1.24 1.75
N GLY A 378 5.31 -0.35 1.87
CA GLY A 378 5.09 1.01 2.38
C GLY A 378 4.09 1.82 1.56
N LEU A 379 4.05 1.63 0.23
CA LEU A 379 3.05 2.25 -0.65
C LEU A 379 1.66 1.63 -0.47
N LEU A 380 1.54 0.30 -0.39
CA LEU A 380 0.27 -0.37 -0.11
C LEU A 380 -0.32 0.05 1.24
N ALA A 381 0.52 0.13 2.28
CA ALA A 381 0.11 0.63 3.58
C ALA A 381 -0.34 2.10 3.52
N ALA A 382 0.31 2.92 2.68
CA ALA A 382 -0.10 4.30 2.44
C ALA A 382 -1.49 4.37 1.78
N LEU A 383 -1.77 3.50 0.81
CA LEU A 383 -3.08 3.43 0.16
C LEU A 383 -4.19 3.06 1.14
N VAL A 384 -3.92 2.15 2.09
CA VAL A 384 -4.88 1.85 3.17
C VAL A 384 -5.08 3.07 4.08
N GLY A 385 -4.02 3.79 4.42
CA GLY A 385 -4.13 5.02 5.21
C GLY A 385 -4.92 6.12 4.49
N GLU A 386 -4.75 6.25 3.17
CA GLU A 386 -5.51 7.15 2.30
C GLU A 386 -7.00 6.78 2.26
N ALA A 387 -7.31 5.48 2.09
CA ALA A 387 -8.67 4.96 2.13
C ALA A 387 -9.34 5.27 3.48
N ARG A 388 -8.64 5.06 4.60
CA ARG A 388 -9.12 5.41 5.94
C ARG A 388 -9.44 6.88 6.07
N ARG A 389 -8.57 7.75 5.54
CA ARG A 389 -8.80 9.19 5.60
C ARG A 389 -10.08 9.57 4.85
N GLN A 390 -10.27 9.07 3.63
CA GLN A 390 -11.47 9.38 2.84
C GLN A 390 -12.75 8.89 3.51
N VAL A 391 -12.72 7.69 4.11
CA VAL A 391 -13.87 7.17 4.88
C VAL A 391 -14.19 8.07 6.07
N ARG A 392 -13.18 8.59 6.78
CA ARG A 392 -13.36 9.52 7.91
C ARG A 392 -13.91 10.87 7.45
N ASP A 393 -13.35 11.43 6.38
CA ASP A 393 -13.74 12.73 5.83
C ASP A 393 -15.22 12.72 5.41
N GLU A 394 -15.71 11.61 4.87
CA GLU A 394 -17.12 11.47 4.52
C GLU A 394 -18.05 11.23 5.72
N SER A 395 -17.57 10.57 6.77
CA SER A 395 -18.36 10.36 7.99
C SER A 395 -18.56 11.64 8.80
N ASN A 396 -17.71 12.66 8.59
CA ASN A 396 -17.75 13.95 9.26
C ASN A 396 -17.96 15.11 8.25
N PRO A 397 -19.12 15.18 7.57
CA PRO A 397 -19.37 16.21 6.56
C PRO A 397 -19.44 17.64 7.13
N SER A 398 -19.57 17.80 8.44
CA SER A 398 -19.80 19.09 9.12
C SER A 398 -18.60 20.04 9.19
N ASP A 399 -17.38 19.59 8.88
CA ASP A 399 -16.17 20.43 8.98
C ASP A 399 -15.67 20.97 7.62
N SER A 400 -16.38 20.71 6.52
CA SER A 400 -15.96 21.11 5.16
C SER A 400 -16.70 22.32 4.57
N CYS A 401 -17.47 23.04 5.39
CA CYS A 401 -17.96 24.40 5.08
C CYS A 401 -17.34 25.40 6.06
N GLY A 402 -16.15 25.91 5.72
CA GLY A 402 -15.47 27.01 6.39
C GLY A 402 -14.68 27.82 5.39
#